data_AF-A0A6J4VHS8-F1
#
_entry.id   AF-A0A6J4VHS8-F1
#
_cell.length_a   1.000
_cell.length_b   1.000
_cell.length_c   1.000
_cell.angle_alpha   90.00
_cell.angle_beta   90.00
_cell.angle_gamma   90.00
#
_symmetry.space_group_name_H-M   'P 1'
#
loop_
_entity.id
_entity.type
_entity.pdbx_description
1 polymer ?
#
loop_
_entity_poly.entity_id
_entity_poly.type
_entity_poly.pdbx_seq_one_letter_code
_entity_poly.pdbx_strand_id
1 'polypeptide(L)'
;MSVAMLEALRPRVLPMLRLVAEEYGGRMPEGYPLVVDTVEQGAIGLEIDSSYALYLVSDGDELFVDMYRRVPRNDARSSGSRMRHGGAPFHDRRPISPTISDQAIRNLIAELMSHYNFAPGIIHITDS
;
A
#
# COMPACT_ATOMS: atom_id res chain seq x y z
N MET A 1 -5.86 9.20 -22.79
CA MET A 1 -4.80 8.21 -23.11
C MET A 1 -4.33 7.46 -21.87
N SER A 2 -4.40 8.04 -20.67
CA SER A 2 -3.81 7.43 -19.48
C SER A 2 -4.63 6.33 -18.80
N VAL A 3 -5.97 6.38 -18.85
CA VAL A 3 -6.82 5.22 -18.48
C VAL A 3 -6.45 4.00 -19.31
N ALA A 4 -6.09 4.19 -20.59
CA ALA A 4 -5.62 3.10 -21.43
C ALA A 4 -4.26 2.54 -20.97
N MET A 5 -3.40 3.36 -20.37
CA MET A 5 -2.14 2.88 -19.79
C MET A 5 -2.39 2.06 -18.51
N LEU A 6 -3.33 2.49 -17.65
CA LEU A 6 -3.75 1.69 -16.50
C LEU A 6 -4.44 0.39 -16.93
N GLU A 7 -5.32 0.42 -17.92
CA GLU A 7 -5.92 -0.79 -18.50
C GLU A 7 -4.87 -1.74 -19.06
N ALA A 8 -3.79 -1.23 -19.66
CA ALA A 8 -2.68 -2.06 -20.13
C ALA A 8 -1.89 -2.71 -18.98
N LEU A 9 -1.80 -2.05 -17.81
CA LEU A 9 -1.15 -2.59 -16.62
C LEU A 9 -2.05 -3.55 -15.83
N ARG A 10 -3.36 -3.34 -15.85
CA ARG A 10 -4.37 -4.14 -15.14
C ARG A 10 -4.17 -5.66 -15.24
N PRO A 11 -4.01 -6.29 -16.43
CA PRO A 11 -3.87 -7.74 -16.52
C PRO A 11 -2.57 -8.27 -15.88
N ARG A 12 -1.55 -7.41 -15.71
CA ARG A 12 -0.27 -7.76 -15.08
C ARG A 12 -0.34 -7.56 -13.57
N VAL A 13 -0.92 -6.46 -13.12
CA VAL A 13 -0.94 -6.03 -11.72
C VAL A 13 -2.01 -6.79 -10.92
N LEU A 14 -3.22 -6.90 -11.46
CA LEU A 14 -4.38 -7.42 -10.74
C LEU A 14 -4.17 -8.86 -10.20
N PRO A 15 -3.57 -9.80 -10.95
CA PRO A 15 -3.27 -11.13 -10.41
C PRO A 15 -2.28 -11.09 -9.23
N MET A 16 -1.29 -10.19 -9.27
CA MET A 16 -0.32 -10.04 -8.19
C MET A 16 -0.98 -9.50 -6.91
N LEU A 17 -1.87 -8.51 -7.06
CA LEU A 17 -2.61 -7.93 -5.93
C LEU A 17 -3.56 -8.95 -5.29
N ARG A 18 -4.27 -9.74 -6.11
CA ARG A 18 -5.16 -10.80 -5.63
C ARG A 18 -4.42 -11.88 -4.87
N LEU A 19 -3.24 -12.30 -5.37
CA LEU A 19 -2.40 -13.27 -4.69
C LEU A 19 -1.97 -12.78 -3.30
N VAL A 20 -1.54 -11.52 -3.19
CA VAL A 20 -1.16 -10.95 -1.89
C VAL A 20 -2.38 -10.80 -0.98
N ALA A 21 -3.53 -10.40 -1.52
CA ALA A 21 -4.76 -10.32 -0.74
C ALA A 21 -5.17 -11.69 -0.17
N GLU A 22 -5.00 -12.76 -0.94
CA GLU A 22 -5.22 -14.14 -0.48
C GLU A 22 -4.22 -14.54 0.62
N GLU A 23 -2.94 -14.24 0.45
CA GLU A 23 -1.89 -14.55 1.44
C GLU A 23 -2.11 -13.84 2.79
N TYR A 24 -2.62 -12.61 2.74
CA TYR A 24 -2.95 -11.80 3.91
C TYR A 24 -4.38 -12.06 4.43
N GLY A 25 -5.15 -12.91 3.73
CA GLY A 25 -6.47 -13.34 4.13
C GLY A 25 -6.45 -13.94 5.54
N GLY A 26 -7.30 -13.41 6.42
CA GLY A 26 -7.40 -13.86 7.82
C GLY A 26 -6.31 -13.35 8.76
N ARG A 27 -5.30 -12.61 8.26
CA ARG A 27 -4.33 -11.89 9.10
C ARG A 27 -4.71 -10.43 9.33
N MET A 28 -5.58 -9.90 8.49
CA MET A 28 -5.98 -8.49 8.48
C MET A 28 -7.30 -8.27 9.23
N PRO A 29 -7.57 -7.02 9.66
CA PRO A 29 -8.87 -6.64 10.20
C PRO A 29 -10.03 -6.92 9.22
N GLU A 30 -11.25 -7.00 9.75
CA GLU A 30 -12.45 -7.18 8.92
C GLU A 30 -12.55 -6.08 7.84
N GLY A 31 -12.91 -6.49 6.62
CA GLY A 31 -12.95 -5.61 5.45
C GLY A 31 -11.62 -5.49 4.68
N TYR A 32 -10.54 -6.10 5.20
CA TYR A 32 -9.22 -6.10 4.56
C TYR A 32 -8.68 -7.53 4.38
N PRO A 33 -7.73 -7.76 3.47
CA PRO A 33 -7.21 -6.80 2.47
C PRO A 33 -8.22 -6.54 1.33
N LEU A 34 -8.23 -5.31 0.81
CA LEU A 34 -9.13 -4.86 -0.26
C LEU A 34 -8.35 -4.64 -1.55
N VAL A 35 -8.71 -5.37 -2.60
CA VAL A 35 -8.21 -5.10 -3.96
C VAL A 35 -9.11 -4.07 -4.61
N VAL A 36 -8.53 -2.92 -4.95
CA VAL A 36 -9.21 -1.83 -5.67
C VAL A 36 -8.94 -2.00 -7.15
N ASP A 37 -10.00 -2.18 -7.94
CA ASP A 37 -9.95 -2.32 -9.40
C ASP A 37 -10.93 -1.34 -10.06
N THR A 38 -10.65 -0.05 -9.88
CA THR A 38 -11.46 1.05 -10.37
C THR A 38 -10.69 1.80 -11.46
N VAL A 39 -10.22 1.06 -12.46
CA VAL A 39 -9.38 1.61 -13.54
C VAL A 39 -10.11 2.72 -14.32
N GLU A 40 -11.44 2.60 -14.48
CA GLU A 40 -12.27 3.66 -15.06
C GLU A 40 -12.25 4.98 -14.27
N GLN A 41 -12.01 4.89 -12.97
CA GLN A 41 -11.84 6.04 -12.05
C GLN A 41 -10.36 6.43 -11.89
N GLY A 42 -9.45 5.77 -12.63
CA GLY A 42 -8.03 6.10 -12.67
C GLY A 42 -7.19 5.44 -11.58
N ALA A 43 -7.66 4.35 -10.95
CA ALA A 43 -6.90 3.67 -9.89
C ALA A 43 -7.00 2.14 -9.93
N ILE A 44 -5.89 1.47 -9.65
CA ILE A 44 -5.83 0.05 -9.29
C ILE A 44 -4.86 -0.13 -8.13
N GLY A 45 -5.20 -0.93 -7.13
CA GLY A 45 -4.40 -0.97 -5.92
C GLY A 45 -4.82 -2.02 -4.90
N LEU A 46 -4.15 -1.98 -3.76
CA LEU A 46 -4.35 -2.88 -2.64
C LEU A 46 -4.30 -2.07 -1.35
N GLU A 47 -5.33 -2.21 -0.54
CA GLU A 47 -5.34 -1.77 0.85
C GLU A 47 -5.14 -2.98 1.75
N ILE A 48 -4.09 -2.96 2.57
CA ILE A 48 -3.82 -4.00 3.57
C ILE A 48 -4.53 -3.69 4.87
N ASP A 49 -4.62 -2.41 5.23
CA ASP A 49 -5.50 -1.88 6.27
C ASP A 49 -5.83 -0.41 5.96
N SER A 50 -6.56 0.25 6.87
CA SER A 50 -6.91 1.68 6.79
C SER A 50 -5.74 2.68 6.70
N SER A 51 -4.50 2.22 6.87
CA SER A 51 -3.27 3.02 7.00
C SER A 51 -2.13 2.55 6.09
N TYR A 52 -2.29 1.41 5.43
CA TYR A 52 -1.31 0.78 4.54
C TYR A 52 -2.00 0.45 3.21
N ALA A 53 -1.68 1.23 2.18
CA ALA A 53 -2.23 1.04 0.85
C ALA A 53 -1.22 1.36 -0.24
N LEU A 54 -1.38 0.71 -1.39
CA LEU A 54 -0.61 0.94 -2.60
C LEU A 54 -1.60 1.12 -3.75
N TYR A 55 -1.52 2.25 -4.44
CA TYR A 55 -2.30 2.52 -5.64
C TYR A 55 -1.37 2.84 -6.80
N LEU A 56 -1.69 2.28 -7.96
CA LEU A 56 -1.24 2.78 -9.24
C LEU A 56 -2.35 3.69 -9.75
N VAL A 57 -2.03 4.97 -9.87
CA VAL A 57 -2.99 6.01 -10.24
C VAL A 57 -2.56 6.71 -11.51
N SER A 58 -3.52 7.33 -12.19
CA SER A 58 -3.24 8.22 -13.30
C SER A 58 -3.88 9.58 -13.10
N ASP A 59 -3.16 10.65 -13.44
CA ASP A 59 -3.65 12.02 -13.40
C ASP A 59 -4.16 12.55 -14.76
N GLY A 60 -4.09 11.73 -15.81
CA GLY A 60 -4.51 12.10 -17.16
C GLY A 60 -3.40 12.02 -18.20
N ASP A 61 -2.16 12.27 -17.78
CA ASP A 61 -0.98 12.29 -18.67
C ASP A 61 0.11 11.32 -18.19
N GLU A 62 0.28 11.18 -16.88
CA GLU A 62 1.32 10.34 -16.28
C GLU A 62 0.70 9.24 -15.39
N LEU A 63 1.56 8.29 -15.03
CA LEU A 63 1.25 7.24 -14.07
C LEU A 63 2.05 7.49 -12.81
N PHE A 64 1.40 7.27 -11.67
CA PHE A 64 2.02 7.39 -10.36
C PHE A 64 1.76 6.14 -9.54
N VAL A 65 2.62 5.97 -8.56
CA VAL A 65 2.39 5.10 -7.43
C VAL A 65 2.16 5.97 -6.22
N ASP A 66 0.99 5.83 -5.60
CA ASP A 66 0.66 6.41 -4.31
C ASP A 66 0.76 5.31 -3.25
N MET A 67 1.70 5.45 -2.33
CA MET A 67 1.89 4.53 -1.20
C MET A 67 1.57 5.24 0.11
N TYR A 68 0.56 4.71 0.80
CA TYR A 68 0.17 5.14 2.12
C TYR A 68 0.75 4.17 3.14
N ARG A 69 1.41 4.70 4.16
CA ARG A 69 1.98 3.93 5.27
C ARG A 69 2.04 4.76 6.53
N ARG A 70 2.29 4.11 7.68
CA ARG A 70 2.65 4.82 8.91
C ARG A 70 4.17 4.89 9.06
N VAL A 71 4.64 6.03 9.57
CA VAL A 71 6.02 6.20 10.03
C VAL A 71 6.04 6.37 11.55
N PRO A 72 7.06 5.83 12.26
CA PRO A 72 7.27 6.14 13.65
C PRO A 72 7.32 7.66 13.86
N ARG A 73 6.62 8.17 14.89
CA ARG A 73 6.76 9.57 15.28
C ARG A 73 8.13 9.76 15.92
N ASN A 74 8.96 10.60 15.32
CA ASN A 74 10.29 10.95 15.84
C ASN A 74 10.29 12.33 16.54
N ASP A 75 9.13 12.83 16.96
CA ASP A 75 8.99 14.10 17.68
C ASP A 75 9.46 13.97 19.14
N ALA A 76 10.78 13.83 19.33
CA ALA A 76 11.48 13.70 20.61
C ALA A 76 11.33 14.90 21.58
N ARG A 77 10.44 15.86 21.28
CA ARG A 77 10.13 17.04 22.10
C ARG A 77 8.65 17.21 22.42
N SER A 78 7.78 16.25 22.06
CA SER A 78 6.39 16.25 22.53
C SER A 78 6.37 15.93 24.02
N SER A 79 6.30 16.98 24.84
CA SER A 79 6.20 16.97 26.30
C SER A 79 5.37 15.79 26.83
N GLY A 80 6.01 14.96 27.66
CA GLY A 80 5.50 13.69 28.13
C GLY A 80 4.33 13.81 29.10
N SER A 81 3.10 13.65 28.61
CA SER A 81 1.95 13.41 29.48
C SER A 81 0.86 12.51 28.89
N ARG A 82 0.96 12.12 27.61
CA ARG A 82 -0.03 11.27 26.94
C ARG A 82 0.66 10.28 26.01
N MET A 83 0.49 8.98 26.26
CA MET A 83 0.80 7.95 25.27
C MET A 83 0.03 8.27 24.00
N ARG A 84 0.75 8.55 22.91
CA ARG A 84 0.17 8.69 21.57
C ARG A 84 0.42 7.37 20.85
N HIS A 85 -0.49 6.41 21.01
CA HIS A 85 -0.48 5.20 20.19
C HIS A 85 -0.76 5.61 18.74
N GLY A 86 0.24 5.52 17.86
CA GLY A 86 0.04 5.77 16.43
C GLY A 86 1.25 6.39 15.74
N GLY A 87 1.67 5.79 14.62
CA GLY A 87 2.58 6.40 13.66
C GLY A 87 1.92 7.58 12.94
N ALA A 88 2.72 8.51 12.43
CA ALA A 88 2.22 9.58 11.57
C ALA A 88 1.85 9.01 10.18
N PRO A 89 0.76 9.47 9.54
CA PRO A 89 0.46 9.09 8.17
C PRO A 89 1.56 9.63 7.26
N PHE A 90 2.02 8.77 6.36
CA PHE A 90 2.99 9.11 5.32
C PHE A 90 2.38 8.75 3.98
N HIS A 91 2.50 9.68 3.04
CA HIS A 91 2.05 9.54 1.67
C HIS A 91 3.27 9.74 0.76
N ASP A 92 3.67 8.67 0.09
CA ASP A 92 4.69 8.69 -0.96
C ASP A 92 4.01 8.68 -2.33
N ARG A 93 4.30 9.68 -3.16
CA ARG A 93 3.83 9.70 -4.54
C ARG A 93 5.03 9.78 -5.46
N ARG A 94 5.20 8.76 -6.31
CA ARG A 94 6.33 8.68 -7.25
C ARG A 94 5.84 8.40 -8.67
N PRO A 95 6.38 9.09 -9.69
CA PRO A 95 6.05 8.79 -11.08
C PRO A 95 6.57 7.40 -11.44
N ILE A 96 5.82 6.69 -12.29
CA ILE A 96 6.23 5.39 -12.83
C ILE A 96 6.16 5.40 -14.36
N SER A 97 7.05 4.62 -14.98
CA SER A 97 6.99 4.41 -16.42
C SER A 97 5.78 3.56 -16.80
N PRO A 98 5.08 3.88 -17.90
CA PRO A 98 4.08 2.99 -18.50
C PRO A 98 4.63 1.60 -18.87
N THR A 99 5.95 1.50 -19.09
CA THR A 99 6.65 0.25 -19.40
C THR A 99 7.32 -0.36 -18.17
N ILE A 100 6.84 -0.05 -16.96
CA ILE A 100 7.35 -0.63 -15.71
C ILE A 100 7.38 -2.17 -15.80
N SER A 101 8.46 -2.78 -15.32
CA SER A 101 8.65 -4.23 -15.36
C SER A 101 7.81 -4.93 -14.29
N ASP A 102 7.49 -6.21 -14.50
CA ASP A 102 6.80 -7.03 -13.49
C ASP A 102 7.59 -7.11 -12.18
N GLN A 103 8.92 -7.16 -12.27
CA GLN A 103 9.79 -7.15 -11.09
C GLN A 103 9.66 -5.84 -10.31
N ALA A 104 9.62 -4.70 -11.01
CA ALA A 104 9.45 -3.42 -10.35
C ALA A 104 8.08 -3.35 -9.65
N ILE A 105 7.00 -3.80 -10.30
CA ILE A 105 5.66 -3.90 -9.66
C ILE A 105 5.71 -4.76 -8.39
N ARG A 106 6.33 -5.94 -8.45
CA ARG A 106 6.50 -6.81 -7.28
C ARG A 106 7.30 -6.15 -6.17
N ASN A 107 8.33 -5.36 -6.51
CA ASN A 107 9.10 -4.62 -5.53
C ASN A 107 8.25 -3.55 -4.82
N LEU A 108 7.35 -2.85 -5.52
CA LEU A 108 6.42 -1.88 -4.91
C LEU A 108 5.51 -2.57 -3.89
N ILE A 109 4.97 -3.73 -4.26
CA ILE A 109 4.11 -4.53 -3.39
C ILE A 109 4.89 -5.01 -2.17
N ALA A 110 6.09 -5.56 -2.38
CA ALA A 110 6.97 -6.02 -1.31
C ALA A 110 7.40 -4.88 -0.36
N GLU A 111 7.58 -3.66 -0.88
CA GLU A 111 7.85 -2.47 -0.07
C GLU A 111 6.67 -2.14 0.85
N LEU A 112 5.43 -2.15 0.34
CA LEU A 112 4.25 -1.99 1.18
C LEU A 112 4.18 -3.08 2.27
N MET A 113 4.39 -4.34 1.90
CA MET A 113 4.35 -5.46 2.85
C MET A 113 5.44 -5.33 3.92
N SER A 114 6.65 -4.92 3.53
CA SER A 114 7.76 -4.69 4.45
C SER A 114 7.39 -3.61 5.47
N HIS A 115 6.80 -2.50 5.03
CA HIS A 115 6.36 -1.44 5.93
C HIS A 115 5.24 -1.87 6.87
N TYR A 116 4.31 -2.70 6.40
CA TYR A 116 3.24 -3.25 7.24
C TYR A 116 3.80 -4.22 8.28
N ASN A 117 4.65 -5.17 7.88
CA ASN A 117 5.21 -6.18 8.77
C ASN A 117 6.26 -5.63 9.75
N PHE A 118 6.93 -4.55 9.40
CA PHE A 118 7.85 -3.83 10.30
C PHE A 118 7.11 -2.89 11.25
N ALA A 119 5.81 -2.61 11.00
CA ALA A 119 5.02 -1.88 11.95
C ALA A 119 4.98 -2.67 13.26
N PRO A 120 5.22 -2.04 14.42
CA PRO A 120 5.00 -2.68 15.71
C PRO A 120 3.49 -2.82 15.95
N GLY A 121 2.86 -3.72 15.20
CA GLY A 121 1.47 -4.11 15.32
C GLY A 121 1.42 -5.42 16.09
N ILE A 122 0.87 -5.35 17.30
CA ILE A 122 0.59 -6.48 18.21
C ILE A 122 1.83 -7.37 18.43
N ILE A 123 2.54 -7.13 19.54
CA ILE A 123 3.32 -8.20 20.17
C ILE A 123 2.30 -9.30 20.45
N HIS A 124 2.23 -10.33 19.61
CA HIS A 124 1.85 -11.63 20.13
C HIS A 124 2.94 -11.93 21.14
N ILE A 125 2.62 -11.71 22.42
CA ILE A 125 3.40 -12.28 23.49
C ILE A 125 3.27 -13.77 23.24
N THR A 126 4.24 -14.35 22.54
CA THR A 126 4.48 -15.77 22.59
C THR A 126 4.94 -16.03 24.02
N ASP A 127 3.97 -16.19 24.92
CA ASP A 127 4.18 -16.90 26.16
C ASP A 127 4.36 -18.37 25.78
N SER A 128 5.61 -18.73 25.47
CA SER A 128 6.09 -20.11 25.44
C SER A 128 7.61 -20.11 25.43
#